data_AF-A0A096A1M4-F1
#
_entry.id   AF-A0A096A1M4-F1
#
_cell.length_a   1.000
_cell.length_b   1.000
_cell.length_c   1.000
_cell.angle_alpha   90.00
_cell.angle_beta   90.00
_cell.angle_gamma   90.00
#
_symmetry.space_group_name_H-M   'P 1'
#
loop_
_entity.id
_entity.type
_entity.pdbx_description
1 polymer ?
#
loop_
_entity_poly.entity_id
_entity_poly.type
_entity_poly.pdbx_seq_one_letter_code
_entity_poly.pdbx_strand_id
1 'polypeptide(L)' 'FKPNDRYPLTKDVFRLYYTSASTDRQTIDVYVEDNFGQIAKLSFNFNNEKTEEKGKSTAVVTKALNDANS' A
#
# COMPACT_ATOMS: atom_id res chain seq x y z
N PHE A 1 13.72 -8.75 10.28
CA PHE A 1 12.94 -8.93 9.05
C PHE A 1 12.51 -10.38 8.93
N LYS A 2 11.63 -10.83 9.83
CA LYS A 2 10.77 -11.98 9.55
C LYS A 2 9.60 -11.51 8.68
N PRO A 3 8.99 -12.44 7.93
CA PRO A 3 7.68 -12.19 7.35
C PRO A 3 6.73 -11.70 8.45
N ASN A 4 6.05 -10.58 8.21
CA ASN A 4 5.05 -9.97 9.09
C ASN A 4 5.58 -9.35 10.40
N ASP A 5 6.82 -8.87 10.41
CA ASP A 5 7.32 -8.01 11.51
C ASP A 5 6.45 -6.74 11.66
N ARG A 6 6.18 -6.34 12.91
CA ARG A 6 5.51 -5.07 13.24
C ARG A 6 6.56 -3.98 13.43
N TYR A 7 6.31 -2.80 12.85
CA TYR A 7 7.18 -1.63 12.98
C TYR A 7 6.41 -0.49 13.65
N PRO A 8 6.97 0.16 14.69
CA PRO A 8 6.31 1.30 15.31
C PRO A 8 6.25 2.48 14.35
N LEU A 9 5.07 3.08 14.20
CA LEU A 9 4.88 4.32 13.46
C LEU A 9 4.99 5.49 14.45
N THR A 10 6.02 6.33 14.29
CA THR A 10 6.25 7.49 15.16
C THR A 10 5.51 8.75 14.70
N LYS A 11 4.81 8.66 13.56
CA LYS A 11 4.12 9.78 12.90
C LYS A 11 2.80 9.29 12.34
N ASP A 12 1.80 10.16 12.38
CA ASP A 12 0.47 9.88 11.83
C ASP A 12 0.50 9.79 10.30
N VAL A 13 1.44 10.50 9.67
CA VAL A 13 1.64 10.49 8.21
C VAL A 13 2.95 9.79 7.87
N PHE A 14 2.84 8.74 7.07
CA PHE A 14 3.97 7.92 6.62
C PHE A 14 3.78 7.47 5.16
N ARG A 15 4.84 6.92 4.56
CA ARG A 15 4.83 6.40 3.20
C ARG A 15 5.50 5.03 3.16
N LEU A 16 4.90 4.08 2.45
CA LEU A 16 5.52 2.79 2.16
C LEU A 16 6.10 2.81 0.75
N TYR A 17 7.35 2.36 0.62
CA TYR A 17 8.00 2.13 -0.67
C TYR A 17 8.20 0.63 -0.85
N TYR A 18 7.40 0.03 -1.71
CA TYR A 18 7.49 -1.37 -2.06
C TYR A 18 8.21 -1.53 -3.40
N THR A 19 9.28 -2.33 -3.42
CA THR A 19 9.95 -2.76 -4.65
C THR A 19 9.69 -4.23 -4.84
N SER A 20 8.93 -4.57 -5.89
CA SER A 20 8.70 -5.96 -6.28
C SER A 20 10.02 -6.61 -6.72
N ALA A 21 10.27 -7.83 -6.23
CA ALA A 21 11.34 -8.69 -6.72
C ALA A 21 10.80 -9.85 -7.61
N SER A 22 9.50 -9.86 -7.92
CA SER A 22 8.87 -10.89 -8.76
C SER A 22 8.21 -10.28 -9.99
N THR A 23 8.15 -11.07 -11.06
CA THR A 23 7.51 -10.73 -12.34
C THR A 23 6.02 -11.07 -12.37
N ASP A 24 5.51 -11.73 -11.33
CA ASP A 24 4.14 -12.20 -11.27
C ASP A 24 3.24 -11.20 -10.54
N ARG A 25 1.94 -11.47 -10.56
CA ARG A 25 0.95 -10.69 -9.80
C ARG A 25 1.21 -10.82 -8.30
N GLN A 26 1.17 -9.71 -7.59
CA GLN A 26 1.45 -9.66 -6.15
C GLN A 26 0.31 -8.98 -5.39
N THR A 27 -0.03 -9.55 -4.25
CA THR A 27 -0.98 -8.96 -3.31
C THR A 27 -0.26 -8.70 -2.01
N ILE A 28 -0.38 -7.49 -1.49
CA ILE A 28 0.19 -7.09 -0.20
C ILE A 28 -0.94 -6.61 0.69
N ASP A 29 -1.09 -7.27 1.84
CA ASP A 29 -1.96 -6.83 2.90
C ASP A 29 -1.13 -6.10 3.97
N VAL A 30 -1.46 -4.83 4.20
CA VAL A 30 -0.85 -3.99 5.22
C VAL A 30 -1.80 -3.85 6.39
N TYR A 31 -1.30 -4.09 7.60
CA TYR A 31 -2.06 -3.97 8.85
C TYR A 31 -1.46 -2.84 9.67
N VAL A 32 -2.31 -1.90 10.08
CA VAL A 32 -1.95 -0.81 10.99
C VAL A 32 -2.76 -0.99 12.26
N GLU A 33 -2.07 -1.05 13.39
CA GLU A 33 -2.67 -1.24 14.71
C GLU A 33 -2.41 -0.01 15.57
N ASP A 34 -3.42 0.40 16.34
CA ASP A 34 -3.27 1.46 17.35
C ASP A 34 -3.07 0.88 18.76
N ASN A 35 -2.81 1.75 19.74
CA ASN A 35 -2.56 1.33 21.12
C ASN A 35 -3.82 0.82 21.86
N PHE A 36 -5.00 0.92 21.25
CA PHE A 36 -6.25 0.39 21.78
C PHE A 36 -6.61 -0.97 21.18
N GLY A 37 -5.75 -1.53 20.31
CA GLY A 37 -5.94 -2.82 19.65
C GLY A 37 -6.87 -2.76 18.43
N GLN A 38 -7.18 -1.56 17.92
CA GLN A 38 -7.92 -1.41 16.67
C GLN A 38 -6.99 -1.66 15.49
N ILE A 39 -7.47 -2.35 14.45
CA ILE A 39 -6.67 -2.70 13.27
C ILE A 39 -7.35 -2.21 12.00
N ALA A 40 -6.63 -1.41 11.23
CA ALA A 40 -6.97 -1.06 9.86
C ALA A 40 -6.20 -1.97 8.89
N LYS A 41 -6.92 -2.61 7.95
CA LYS A 41 -6.34 -3.43 6.88
C LYS A 41 -6.43 -2.67 5.55
N LEU A 42 -5.30 -2.58 4.84
CA LEU A 42 -5.22 -2.06 3.49
C LEU A 42 -4.68 -3.15 2.57
N SER A 43 -5.44 -3.49 1.53
CA SER A 43 -5.06 -4.50 0.55
C SER A 43 -4.65 -3.84 -0.76
N PHE A 44 -3.43 -4.10 -1.21
CA PHE A 44 -2.89 -3.63 -2.48
C PHE A 44 -2.70 -4.81 -3.42
N ASN A 45 -3.22 -4.68 -4.64
CA ASN A 45 -3.05 -5.69 -5.67
C ASN A 45 -2.26 -5.08 -6.84
N PHE A 46 -1.04 -5.57 -7.04
CA PHE A 46 -0.16 -5.16 -8.11
C PHE A 46 -0.24 -6.18 -9.24
N ASN A 47 -0.86 -5.78 -10.35
CA ASN A 47 -0.88 -6.56 -11.57
C ASN A 47 0.30 -6.13 -12.44
N ASN A 48 1.20 -7.06 -12.76
CA ASN A 48 2.24 -6.83 -13.76
C ASN A 48 1.66 -7.09 -15.15
N GLU A 49 0.60 -6.38 -15.53
CA GLU A 49 0.30 -6.29 -16.96
C GLU A 49 1.45 -5.52 -17.59
N LYS A 50 2.20 -6.17 -18.48
CA LYS A 50 3.18 -5.50 -19.33
C LYS A 50 2.41 -4.56 -20.25
N THR A 51 2.10 -3.36 -19.75
CA THR A 51 1.68 -2.25 -20.61
C THR A 51 2.93 -1.80 -21.34
N GLU A 52 3.21 -2.42 -22.48
CA GLU A 52 3.87 -1.66 -23.53
C GLU A 52 2.96 -0.44 -23.81
N GLU A 53 3.58 0.74 -23.91
CA GLU A 53 2.98 2.06 -24.18
C GLU A 53 2.92 3.06 -23.00
N LYS A 54 3.98 3.87 -22.94
CA LYS A 54 4.05 5.32 -22.73
C LYS A 54 2.91 5.97 -21.92
N GLY A 55 3.23 6.32 -20.67
CA GLY A 55 2.61 7.45 -19.98
C GLY A 55 2.37 7.22 -18.50
N LYS A 56 3.37 7.57 -17.68
CA LYS A 56 3.28 7.87 -16.23
C LYS A 56 2.08 7.24 -15.51
N SER A 57 2.21 5.97 -15.14
CA SER A 57 1.34 5.31 -14.17
C SER A 57 1.65 5.82 -12.75
N THR A 58 1.34 7.08 -12.49
CA THR A 58 1.06 7.59 -11.14
C THR A 58 -0.31 7.03 -10.73
N ALA A 59 -0.39 5.71 -10.58
CA ALA A 59 -1.63 4.99 -10.42
C ALA A 59 -2.04 4.96 -8.94
N VAL A 60 -3.06 5.77 -8.64
CA VAL A 60 -4.09 5.55 -7.60
C VAL A 60 -3.69 5.73 -6.13
N VAL A 61 -3.25 6.93 -5.75
CA VAL A 61 -3.45 7.42 -4.35
C VAL A 61 -4.37 8.64 -4.29
N THR A 62 -4.62 9.30 -5.43
CA THR A 62 -5.43 10.53 -5.49
C THR A 62 -6.94 10.34 -5.48
N LYS A 63 -7.48 9.12 -5.56
CA LYS A 63 -8.95 8.92 -5.61
C LYS A 63 -9.60 8.58 -4.27
N ALA A 64 -8.85 8.23 -3.22
CA ALA A 64 -9.43 7.83 -1.93
C ALA A 64 -9.55 8.97 -0.90
N LEU A 65 -9.03 10.17 -1.17
CA LEU A 65 -9.05 11.30 -0.22
C LEU A 65 -10.15 12.34 -0.51
N ASN A 66 -10.77 12.32 -1.70
CA ASN A 66 -11.81 13.30 -2.06
C ASN A 66 -13.23 12.88 -1.63
N ASP A 67 -13.45 11.59 -1.38
CA ASP A 67 -14.79 11.08 -0.99
C ASP A 67 -15.03 11.12 0.53
N ALA A 68 -14.02 11.55 1.31
CA ALA A 68 -14.10 11.70 2.77
C ALA A 68 -14.37 13.14 3.22
N ASN A 69 -14.57 14.09 2.30
CA ASN A 69 -14.86 15.50 2.61
C ASN A 69 -16.01 16.06 1.78
N SER A 70 -17.07 15.27 1.55
CA SER A 70 -18.36 15.77 1.06
C SER A 70 -19.48 15.51 2.07
#